data_AF-A0A0K2UFH0-F1
#
_entry.id   AF-A0A0K2UFH0-F1
#
_cell.length_a   1.000
_cell.length_b   1.000
_cell.length_c   1.000
_cell.angle_alpha   90.00
_cell.angle_beta   90.00
_cell.angle_gamma   90.00
#
_symmetry.space_group_name_H-M   'P 1'
#
loop_
_entity.id
_entity.type
_entity.pdbx_description
1 polymer ?
#
loop_
_entity_poly.entity_id
_entity_poly.type
_entity_poly.pdbx_seq_one_letter_code
_entity_poly.pdbx_strand_id
1 'polypeptide(L)'
;IASYLDSGRPKEVVTYENIKKIIKMILNDRKLKLNEIADTLKISTECVHHMIHEYLCMRKLCVKWVPRELTFKQKQRRVDDSEQCLNMIKRNKPEFLR
;
A
#
# COMPACT_ATOMS: atom_id res chain seq x y z
N ILE A 1 -22.74 1.02 10.03
CA ILE A 1 -22.03 -0.29 10.13
C ILE A 1 -23.03 -1.41 10.40
N ALA A 2 -23.95 -1.28 11.38
CA ALA A 2 -24.98 -2.28 11.65
C ALA A 2 -26.08 -2.45 10.56
N SER A 3 -26.23 -1.47 9.66
CA SER A 3 -27.28 -1.47 8.62
C SER A 3 -26.94 -2.27 7.34
N TYR A 4 -25.74 -2.87 7.24
CA TYR A 4 -25.29 -3.55 6.00
C TYR A 4 -25.38 -5.07 6.05
N LEU A 5 -25.99 -5.64 7.11
CA LEU A 5 -26.14 -7.08 7.28
C LEU A 5 -27.54 -7.61 6.98
N ASP A 6 -28.49 -6.74 6.60
CA ASP A 6 -29.89 -7.11 6.41
C ASP A 6 -30.25 -7.24 4.92
N SER A 7 -29.81 -8.34 4.30
CA SER A 7 -30.49 -8.92 3.15
C SER A 7 -30.23 -10.43 3.09
N GLY A 8 -31.10 -11.19 3.76
CA GLY A 8 -31.51 -12.54 3.39
C GLY A 8 -30.58 -13.73 3.67
N ARG A 9 -29.25 -13.56 3.74
CA ARG A 9 -28.34 -14.63 4.18
C ARG A 9 -27.06 -14.03 4.76
N PRO A 10 -26.73 -14.29 6.04
CA PRO A 10 -25.39 -13.96 6.53
C PRO A 10 -24.41 -14.77 5.70
N LYS A 11 -23.58 -14.13 4.86
CA LYS A 11 -22.37 -14.78 4.37
C LYS A 11 -21.49 -14.97 5.60
N GLU A 12 -21.49 -16.17 6.18
CA GLU A 12 -20.69 -16.54 7.38
C GLU A 12 -19.23 -16.09 7.31
N VAL A 13 -18.75 -15.86 6.10
CA VAL A 13 -17.41 -15.41 5.74
C VAL A 13 -17.19 -13.90 5.96
N VAL A 14 -18.22 -13.06 5.79
CA VAL A 14 -18.13 -11.60 5.93
C VAL A 14 -18.49 -11.19 7.36
N THR A 15 -17.63 -11.55 8.29
CA THR A 15 -17.75 -11.14 9.70
C THR A 15 -16.90 -9.92 9.98
N TYR A 16 -17.31 -9.14 10.98
CA TYR A 16 -16.50 -8.03 11.50
C TYR A 16 -15.09 -8.46 11.87
N GLU A 17 -14.93 -9.65 12.44
CA GLU A 17 -13.64 -10.24 12.80
C GLU A 17 -12.75 -10.50 11.58
N ASN A 18 -13.30 -11.08 10.50
CA ASN A 18 -12.54 -11.30 9.28
C ASN A 18 -12.14 -9.98 8.62
N ILE A 19 -13.05 -9.00 8.56
CA ILE A 19 -12.74 -7.65 8.06
C ILE A 19 -11.59 -7.02 8.85
N LYS A 20 -11.65 -7.08 10.19
CA LYS A 20 -10.60 -6.53 11.06
C LYS A 20 -9.25 -7.23 10.87
N LYS A 21 -9.25 -8.56 10.68
CA LYS A 21 -8.04 -9.34 10.35
C LYS A 21 -7.45 -8.93 9.00
N ILE A 22 -8.29 -8.79 7.96
CA ILE A 22 -7.87 -8.34 6.62
C ILE A 22 -7.21 -6.96 6.71
N ILE A 23 -7.83 -5.99 7.41
CA ILE A 23 -7.24 -4.65 7.62
C ILE A 23 -5.86 -4.77 8.26
N LYS A 24 -5.73 -5.54 9.35
CA LYS A 24 -4.46 -5.72 10.05
C LYS A 24 -3.38 -6.33 9.15
N MET A 25 -3.73 -7.33 8.35
CA MET A 25 -2.80 -7.97 7.41
C MET A 25 -2.31 -6.97 6.35
N ILE A 26 -3.22 -6.24 5.71
CA ILE A 26 -2.88 -5.26 4.65
C ILE A 26 -2.04 -4.10 5.20
N LEU A 27 -2.33 -3.63 6.42
CA LEU A 27 -1.57 -2.54 7.04
C LEU A 27 -0.16 -2.98 7.45
N ASN A 28 0.02 -4.24 7.85
CA ASN A 28 1.32 -4.79 8.19
C ASN A 28 2.20 -5.04 6.96
N ASP A 29 1.64 -5.59 5.88
CA ASP A 29 2.34 -5.75 4.61
C ASP A 29 1.45 -5.35 3.43
N ARG A 30 1.79 -4.21 2.83
CA ARG A 30 1.09 -3.69 1.65
C ARG A 30 1.33 -4.49 0.38
N LYS A 31 2.30 -5.42 0.36
CA LYS A 31 2.62 -6.29 -0.78
C LYS A 31 1.90 -7.64 -0.75
N LEU A 32 1.10 -7.91 0.30
CA LEU A 32 0.32 -9.13 0.44
C LEU A 32 -0.56 -9.40 -0.78
N LYS A 33 -0.56 -10.66 -1.24
CA LYS A 33 -1.43 -11.15 -2.31
C LYS A 33 -2.78 -11.56 -1.74
N LEU A 34 -3.83 -11.46 -2.56
CA LEU A 34 -5.17 -11.90 -2.19
C LEU A 34 -5.21 -13.39 -1.77
N ASN A 35 -4.45 -14.25 -2.47
CA ASN A 35 -4.37 -15.68 -2.15
C ASN A 35 -3.78 -15.93 -0.75
N GLU A 36 -2.77 -15.16 -0.35
CA GLU A 36 -2.15 -15.33 0.98
C GLU A 36 -3.13 -14.93 2.10
N ILE A 37 -3.96 -13.91 1.86
CA ILE A 37 -5.03 -13.52 2.78
C ILE A 37 -6.11 -14.61 2.84
N ALA A 38 -6.52 -15.13 1.69
CA ALA A 38 -7.51 -16.20 1.56
C ALA A 38 -7.04 -17.48 2.29
N ASP A 39 -5.79 -17.88 2.07
CA ASP A 39 -5.18 -19.05 2.69
C ASP A 39 -5.02 -18.91 4.21
N THR A 40 -4.74 -17.70 4.69
CA THR A 40 -4.60 -17.39 6.12
C THR A 40 -5.96 -17.43 6.82
N LEU A 41 -6.99 -16.88 6.18
CA LEU A 41 -8.33 -16.76 6.75
C LEU A 41 -9.22 -17.98 6.45
N LYS A 42 -8.75 -18.91 5.61
CA LYS A 42 -9.47 -20.11 5.14
C LYS A 42 -10.81 -19.76 4.49
N ILE A 43 -10.79 -18.75 3.65
CA ILE A 43 -11.96 -18.23 2.91
C ILE A 43 -11.60 -18.12 1.43
N SER A 44 -12.59 -18.05 0.55
CA SER A 44 -12.29 -17.96 -0.89
C SER A 44 -11.66 -16.63 -1.27
N THR A 45 -10.85 -16.66 -2.32
CA THR A 45 -10.20 -15.48 -2.92
C THR A 45 -11.20 -14.42 -3.36
N GLU A 46 -12.35 -14.84 -3.87
CA GLU A 46 -13.45 -13.98 -4.31
C GLU A 46 -14.08 -13.28 -3.11
N CYS A 47 -14.25 -13.97 -1.98
CA CYS A 47 -14.76 -13.38 -0.75
C CYS A 47 -13.79 -12.31 -0.19
N VAL A 48 -12.49 -12.60 -0.19
CA VAL A 48 -11.46 -11.61 0.20
C VAL A 48 -11.50 -10.39 -0.71
N HIS A 49 -11.53 -10.62 -2.03
CA HIS A 49 -11.62 -9.55 -3.02
C HIS A 49 -12.86 -8.67 -2.78
N HIS A 50 -14.03 -9.30 -2.61
CA HIS A 50 -15.28 -8.60 -2.31
C HIS A 50 -15.21 -7.80 -1.01
N MET A 51 -14.61 -8.36 0.06
CA MET A 51 -14.43 -7.64 1.32
C MET A 51 -13.52 -6.42 1.18
N ILE A 52 -12.41 -6.55 0.46
CA ILE A 52 -11.46 -5.45 0.25
C ILE A 52 -12.09 -4.34 -0.60
N HIS A 53 -12.80 -4.70 -1.66
CA HIS A 53 -13.36 -3.74 -2.60
C HIS A 53 -14.66 -3.10 -2.10
N GLU A 54 -15.63 -3.89 -1.63
CA GLU A 54 -16.97 -3.40 -1.29
C GLU A 54 -17.09 -2.93 0.16
N TYR A 55 -16.41 -3.57 1.11
CA TYR A 55 -16.54 -3.24 2.54
C TYR A 55 -15.43 -2.32 3.04
N LEU A 56 -14.19 -2.50 2.54
CA LEU A 56 -13.06 -1.65 2.92
C LEU A 56 -12.85 -0.46 1.97
N CYS A 57 -13.52 -0.45 0.81
CA CYS A 57 -13.34 0.55 -0.25
C CYS A 57 -11.85 0.73 -0.66
N MET A 58 -11.05 -0.32 -0.52
CA MET A 58 -9.61 -0.29 -0.83
C MET A 58 -9.38 -0.68 -2.28
N ARG A 59 -8.42 -0.01 -2.94
CA ARG A 59 -8.00 -0.33 -4.31
C ARG A 59 -6.51 -0.62 -4.35
N LYS A 60 -6.13 -1.61 -5.16
CA LYS A 60 -4.72 -1.88 -5.44
C LYS A 60 -4.15 -0.71 -6.23
N LEU A 61 -3.16 -0.04 -5.63
CA LEU A 61 -2.35 0.95 -6.34
C LEU A 61 -1.10 0.26 -6.88
N CYS A 62 -0.84 0.40 -8.17
CA CYS A 62 0.42 -0.03 -8.74
C CYS A 62 1.56 0.77 -8.10
N VAL A 63 2.58 0.07 -7.61
CA VAL A 63 3.78 0.73 -7.09
C VAL A 63 4.47 1.50 -8.22
N LYS A 64 5.04 2.67 -7.89
CA LYS A 64 5.86 3.41 -8.84
C LYS A 64 7.06 2.55 -9.26
N TRP A 65 7.35 2.51 -10.57
CA TRP A 65 8.55 1.87 -11.07
C TRP A 65 9.80 2.59 -10.53
N VAL A 66 10.65 1.84 -9.82
CA VAL A 66 11.94 2.32 -9.33
C VAL A 66 13.01 1.56 -10.10
N PRO A 67 13.72 2.18 -11.07
CA PRO A 67 14.60 1.47 -12.01
C PRO A 67 15.80 0.74 -11.37
N ARG A 68 16.20 1.11 -10.16
CA ARG A 68 17.36 0.51 -9.49
C ARG A 68 17.27 0.61 -7.98
N GLU A 69 17.57 -0.49 -7.30
CA GLU A 69 17.84 -0.47 -5.87
C GLU A 69 19.24 0.11 -5.61
N LEU A 70 19.30 1.21 -4.87
CA LEU A 70 20.56 1.88 -4.56
C LEU A 70 21.25 1.23 -3.37
N THR A 71 22.56 1.00 -3.50
CA THR A 71 23.44 0.64 -2.38
C THR A 71 23.50 1.78 -1.36
N PHE A 72 23.94 1.47 -0.14
CA PHE A 72 24.14 2.49 0.90
C PHE A 72 25.02 3.66 0.43
N LYS A 73 26.16 3.36 -0.23
CA LYS A 73 27.07 4.38 -0.77
C LYS A 73 26.39 5.26 -1.83
N GLN A 74 25.59 4.67 -2.71
CA GLN A 74 24.85 5.42 -3.74
C GLN A 74 23.76 6.31 -3.13
N LYS A 75 23.11 5.86 -2.05
CA LYS A 75 22.14 6.68 -1.31
C LYS A 75 22.83 7.89 -0.67
N GLN A 76 23.97 7.69 -0.01
CA GLN A 76 24.72 8.79 0.58
C GLN A 76 25.17 9.79 -0.47
N ARG A 77 25.77 9.32 -1.58
CA ARG A 77 26.17 10.18 -2.69
C ARG A 77 25.00 11.04 -3.21
N ARG A 78 23.81 10.44 -3.38
CA ARG A 78 22.61 11.18 -3.78
C ARG A 78 22.22 12.29 -2.81
N VAL A 79 22.38 12.08 -1.50
CA VAL A 79 22.10 13.10 -0.48
C VAL A 79 23.12 14.22 -0.61
N ASP A 80 24.40 13.90 -0.65
CA ASP A 80 25.50 14.88 -0.78
C ASP A 80 25.32 15.75 -2.04
N ASP A 81 25.06 15.11 -3.18
CA ASP A 81 24.87 15.80 -4.47
C ASP A 81 23.62 16.70 -4.42
N SER A 82 22.53 16.23 -3.82
CA SER A 82 21.29 17.01 -3.69
C SER A 82 21.47 18.22 -2.77
N GLU A 83 22.23 18.06 -1.68
CA GLU A 83 22.54 19.15 -0.76
C GLU A 83 23.44 20.21 -1.43
N GLN A 84 24.43 19.78 -2.20
CA GLN A 84 25.25 20.68 -3.00
C GLN A 84 24.41 21.47 -4.01
N CYS A 85 23.54 20.79 -4.78
CA CYS A 85 22.61 21.43 -5.71
C CYS A 85 21.69 22.42 -5.00
N LEU A 86 21.13 22.06 -3.84
CA LEU A 86 20.26 22.93 -3.06
C LEU A 86 21.01 24.20 -2.60
N ASN A 87 22.25 24.05 -2.14
CA ASN A 87 23.08 25.18 -1.72
C ASN A 87 23.42 26.11 -2.90
N MET A 88 23.68 25.56 -4.08
CA MET A 88 23.87 26.36 -5.30
C MET A 88 22.62 27.13 -5.68
N ILE A 89 21.44 26.48 -5.68
CA ILE A 89 20.15 27.15 -5.95
C ILE A 89 19.90 28.30 -4.97
N LYS A 90 20.19 28.09 -3.68
CA LYS A 90 20.01 29.11 -2.63
C LYS A 90 20.95 30.31 -2.81
N ARG A 91 22.18 30.08 -3.30
CA ARG A 91 23.18 31.13 -3.53
C ARG A 91 22.91 31.92 -4.81
N ASN A 92 22.64 31.23 -5.92
CA ASN A 92 22.42 31.86 -7.23
C ASN A 92 21.54 30.99 -8.15
N LYS A 93 20.21 31.15 -8.01
CA LYS A 93 19.20 30.39 -8.76
C LYS A 93 19.33 30.47 -10.30
N PRO A 94 19.53 31.63 -10.95
CA PRO A 94 19.63 31.71 -12.40
C PRO A 94 20.89 31.07 -12.99
N GLU A 95 21.99 31.00 -12.23
CA GLU A 95 23.23 30.35 -12.69
C GLU A 95 23.17 28.83 -12.60
N PHE A 96 22.43 28.29 -11.63
CA PHE A 96 22.20 26.85 -11.49
C PHE A 96 21.36 26.23 -12.63
N LEU A 97 20.47 27.02 -13.24
CA LEU A 97 19.54 26.56 -14.29
C LEU A 97 20.07 26.76 -15.71
N ARG A 98 21.32 27.21 -15.86
CA ARG A 98 21.97 27.46 -17.14
C ARG A 98 22.58 26.18 -17.71
#